data_AF-A0A482W0B5-F1
#
_entry.id   AF-A0A482W0B5-F1
#
_cell.length_a   1.000
_cell.length_b   1.000
_cell.length_c   1.000
_cell.angle_alpha   90.00
_cell.angle_beta   90.00
_cell.angle_gamma   90.00
#
_symmetry.space_group_name_H-M   'P 1'
#
loop_
_entity.id
_entity.type
_entity.pdbx_description
1 polymer ?
#
loop_
_entity_poly.entity_id
_entity_poly.type
_entity_poly.pdbx_seq_one_letter_code
_entity_poly.pdbx_strand_id
1 'polypeptide(L)'
;MVQESPAGFLKDIQQKVCIERKPLRFCAERLASLLRTLEISDLTDFSPVILITHLATLVSTYTKGFTIIVEPFDDKTPTVSNPILHFRLAVPIEI
;
A
#
# COMPACT_ATOMS: atom_id res chain seq x y z
N MET A 1 1.29 -17.65 3.88
CA MET A 1 1.16 -16.28 4.41
C MET A 1 2.55 -15.69 4.53
N VAL A 2 2.76 -14.46 4.04
CA VAL A 2 4.01 -13.72 4.21
C VAL A 2 3.70 -12.49 5.05
N GLN A 3 4.44 -12.27 6.13
CA GLN A 3 4.31 -11.09 6.98
C GLN A 3 5.63 -10.33 6.99
N GLU A 4 5.56 -9.03 6.69
CA GLU A 4 6.73 -8.17 6.65
C GLU A 4 6.47 -6.83 7.35
N SER A 5 7.54 -6.24 7.87
CA SER A 5 7.48 -4.86 8.36
C SER A 5 7.46 -3.88 7.18
N PRO A 6 6.80 -2.72 7.32
CA PRO A 6 6.81 -1.67 6.29
C PRO A 6 8.24 -1.23 5.92
N ALA A 7 9.16 -1.22 6.89
CA ALA A 7 10.56 -0.90 6.64
C ALA A 7 11.26 -1.97 5.76
N GLY A 8 10.98 -3.25 5.98
CA GLY A 8 11.46 -4.36 5.14
C GLY A 8 10.91 -4.24 3.71
N PHE A 9 9.60 -4.04 3.59
CA PHE A 9 8.94 -3.86 2.30
C PHE A 9 9.50 -2.67 1.50
N LEU A 10 9.75 -1.53 2.15
CA LEU A 10 10.38 -0.37 1.49
C LEU A 10 11.81 -0.64 1.03
N LYS A 11 12.59 -1.42 1.80
CA LYS A 11 13.94 -1.83 1.40
C LYS A 11 13.88 -2.70 0.14
N ASP A 12 12.93 -3.61 0.10
CA ASP A 12 12.68 -4.48 -1.05
C ASP A 12 12.28 -3.68 -2.30
N ILE A 13 11.39 -2.71 -2.14
CA ILE A 13 11.04 -1.76 -3.22
C ILE A 13 12.29 -1.05 -3.73
N GLN A 14 13.12 -0.51 -2.83
CA GLN A 14 14.33 0.18 -3.22
C GLN A 14 15.29 -0.73 -4.00
N GLN A 15 15.45 -1.98 -3.57
CA GLN A 15 16.39 -2.93 -4.18
C GLN A 15 15.89 -3.49 -5.52
N LYS A 16 14.59 -3.78 -5.63
CA LYS A 16 14.01 -4.46 -6.80
C LYS A 16 13.55 -3.49 -7.88
N VAL A 17 13.04 -2.31 -7.51
CA VAL A 17 12.44 -1.34 -8.44
C VAL A 17 13.05 0.06 -8.37
N CYS A 18 14.12 0.25 -7.60
CA CYS A 18 14.87 1.50 -7.53
C CYS A 18 14.07 2.73 -7.07
N ILE A 19 13.00 2.53 -6.28
CA ILE A 19 12.18 3.64 -5.76
C ILE A 19 12.57 3.95 -4.32
N GLU A 20 12.93 5.21 -4.07
CA GLU A 20 13.25 5.71 -2.74
C GLU A 20 12.00 5.96 -1.87
N ARG A 21 12.18 5.92 -0.54
CA ARG A 21 11.12 6.22 0.42
C ARG A 21 10.56 7.63 0.28
N LYS A 22 11.42 8.62 0.00
CA LYS A 22 11.06 10.04 -0.01
C LYS A 22 9.96 10.37 -1.03
N PRO A 23 10.04 9.97 -2.32
CA PRO A 23 8.98 10.23 -3.29
C PRO A 23 7.67 9.51 -2.95
N LEU A 24 7.72 8.31 -2.37
CA LEU A 24 6.51 7.55 -2.00
C LEU A 24 5.61 8.28 -1.01
N ARG A 25 6.18 9.14 -0.15
CA ARG A 25 5.39 9.93 0.81
C ARG A 25 4.42 10.89 0.13
N PHE A 26 4.82 11.45 -1.01
CA PHE A 26 4.05 12.44 -1.76
C PHE A 26 3.22 11.80 -2.88
N CYS A 27 3.15 10.47 -2.97
CA CYS A 27 2.54 9.77 -4.09
C CYS A 27 1.05 10.08 -4.22
N ALA A 28 0.31 10.02 -3.10
CA ALA A 28 -1.11 10.37 -3.04
C ALA A 28 -1.39 11.83 -3.47
N GLU A 29 -0.64 12.79 -2.91
CA GLU A 29 -0.82 14.21 -3.23
C GLU A 29 -0.45 14.53 -4.69
N ARG A 30 0.61 13.90 -5.20
CA ARG A 30 1.04 14.08 -6.59
C ARG A 30 0.00 13.57 -7.58
N LEU A 31 -0.63 12.42 -7.29
CA LEU A 31 -1.73 11.88 -8.09
C LEU A 31 -2.95 12.80 -8.04
N ALA A 32 -3.35 13.23 -6.83
CA ALA A 32 -4.47 14.16 -6.68
C ALA A 32 -4.26 15.47 -7.45
N SER A 33 -3.03 16.01 -7.42
CA SER A 33 -2.66 17.18 -8.22
C SER A 33 -2.73 16.89 -9.72
N LEU A 34 -2.28 15.72 -10.17
CA LEU A 34 -2.30 15.34 -11.58
C LEU A 34 -3.72 15.24 -12.13
N LEU A 35 -4.60 14.53 -11.41
CA LEU A 35 -6.00 14.34 -11.79
C LEU A 35 -6.73 15.68 -11.91
N ARG A 36 -6.45 16.61 -11.00
CA ARG A 36 -6.99 17.99 -11.06
C ARG A 36 -6.46 18.77 -12.27
N THR A 37 -5.17 18.66 -12.57
CA THR A 37 -4.56 19.33 -13.73
C THR A 37 -5.09 18.80 -15.06
N LEU A 38 -5.46 17.51 -15.11
CA LEU A 38 -6.06 16.89 -16.29
C LEU A 38 -7.58 17.08 -16.38
N GLU A 39 -8.17 17.83 -15.44
CA GLU A 39 -9.61 18.13 -15.38
C GLU A 39 -10.50 16.88 -15.40
N ILE A 40 -10.02 15.79 -14.79
CA ILE A 40 -10.79 14.54 -14.68
C ILE A 40 -11.92 14.74 -13.67
N SER A 41 -13.15 14.61 -14.15
CA SER A 41 -14.37 14.83 -13.38
C SER A 41 -14.91 13.54 -12.74
N ASP A 42 -14.70 12.38 -13.37
CA ASP A 42 -15.05 11.07 -12.80
C ASP A 42 -13.79 10.34 -12.30
N LEU A 43 -13.75 10.08 -10.99
CA LEU A 43 -12.64 9.40 -10.31
C LEU A 43 -12.91 7.90 -10.11
N THR A 44 -14.08 7.41 -10.50
CA THR A 44 -14.50 6.02 -10.27
C THR A 44 -13.50 5.03 -10.89
N ASP A 45 -13.06 5.31 -12.11
CA ASP A 45 -12.07 4.51 -12.83
C ASP A 45 -10.66 4.57 -12.20
N PHE A 46 -10.37 5.61 -11.44
CA PHE A 46 -9.07 5.82 -10.78
C PHE A 46 -9.02 5.29 -9.35
N SER A 47 -10.14 4.80 -8.81
CA SER A 47 -10.23 4.27 -7.44
C SER A 47 -9.12 3.26 -7.10
N PRO A 48 -8.78 2.26 -7.96
CA PRO A 48 -7.69 1.33 -7.68
C PRO A 48 -6.31 2.02 -7.61
N VAL A 49 -6.08 3.00 -8.48
CA VAL A 49 -4.81 3.74 -8.51
C VAL A 49 -4.69 4.66 -7.29
N ILE A 50 -5.78 5.30 -6.89
CA ILE A 50 -5.87 6.09 -5.66
C ILE A 50 -5.56 5.21 -4.45
N LEU A 51 -6.14 4.00 -4.39
CA LEU A 51 -5.87 3.05 -3.31
C LEU A 51 -4.39 2.67 -3.21
N ILE A 52 -3.73 2.38 -4.34
CA ILE A 52 -2.30 2.04 -4.38
C ILE A 52 -1.43 3.23 -3.94
N THR A 53 -1.74 4.46 -4.40
CA THR A 53 -0.97 5.64 -4.00
C THR A 53 -1.16 6.00 -2.53
N HIS A 54 -2.36 5.80 -1.98
CA HIS A 54 -2.61 5.90 -0.54
C HIS A 54 -1.80 4.87 0.25
N LEU A 55 -1.79 3.60 -0.19
CA LEU A 55 -0.97 2.56 0.42
C LEU A 55 0.52 2.94 0.40
N ALA A 56 1.04 3.41 -0.75
CA ALA A 56 2.41 3.86 -0.89
C ALA A 56 2.76 5.01 0.09
N THR A 57 1.88 6.01 0.20
CA THR A 57 2.04 7.10 1.16
C THR A 57 2.01 6.61 2.61
N LEU A 58 1.09 5.71 2.97
CA LEU A 58 0.98 5.16 4.33
C LEU A 58 2.21 4.32 4.72
N VAL A 59 2.62 3.39 3.87
CA VAL A 59 3.79 2.51 4.10
C VAL A 59 5.07 3.34 4.23
N SER A 60 5.25 4.37 3.39
CA SER A 60 6.42 5.25 3.45
C SER A 60 6.40 6.24 4.62
N THR A 61 5.22 6.57 5.15
CA THR A 61 5.06 7.44 6.32
C THR A 61 5.25 6.65 7.60
N TYR A 62 4.47 5.59 7.80
CA TYR A 62 4.42 4.80 9.02
C TYR A 62 5.30 3.55 8.94
N THR A 63 6.59 3.73 9.19
CA THR A 63 7.56 2.62 9.18
C THR A 63 7.60 1.78 10.45
N LYS A 64 6.85 2.17 11.49
CA LYS A 64 6.80 1.51 12.80
C LYS A 64 5.35 1.39 13.25
N GLY A 65 5.03 0.33 14.00
CA GLY A 65 3.68 0.11 14.54
C GLY A 65 2.67 -0.46 13.54
N PHE A 66 3.10 -0.76 12.31
CA PHE A 66 2.27 -1.38 11.26
C PHE A 66 2.95 -2.64 10.73
N THR A 67 2.15 -3.52 10.13
CA THR A 67 2.59 -4.75 9.48
C THR A 67 1.91 -4.90 8.14
N ILE A 68 2.63 -5.46 7.17
CA ILE A 68 2.09 -5.87 5.87
C ILE A 68 1.94 -7.39 5.90
N ILE A 69 0.76 -7.86 5.54
CA ILE A 69 0.42 -9.27 5.50
C ILE A 69 -0.06 -9.60 4.10
N VAL A 70 0.52 -10.63 3.49
CA VAL A 70 0.11 -11.13 2.18
C VAL A 70 -0.41 -12.56 2.34
N GLU A 71 -1.69 -12.73 2.04
CA GLU A 71 -2.40 -14.00 2.12
C GLU A 71 -2.59 -14.54 0.70
N PRO A 72 -2.13 -15.76 0.39
CA PRO A 72 -2.17 -16.28 -0.98
C PRO A 72 -3.56 -16.78 -1.42
N PHE A 73 -4.44 -17.12 -0.47
CA PHE A 73 -5.78 -17.64 -0.70
C PHE A 73 -6.71 -17.15 0.42
N ASP A 74 -8.01 -17.10 0.13
CA ASP A 74 -9.06 -16.85 1.11
C ASP A 74 -9.37 -18.17 1.86
N ASP A 75 -9.46 -18.14 3.19
CA ASP A 75 -9.78 -19.30 4.03
C ASP A 75 -11.09 -20.00 3.61
N LYS A 76 -12.02 -19.25 3.01
CA LYS A 76 -13.30 -19.78 2.53
C LYS A 76 -13.20 -20.54 1.21
N THR A 77 -12.16 -20.27 0.40
CA THR A 77 -11.99 -20.86 -0.94
C THR A 77 -10.52 -21.23 -1.21
N PRO A 78 -9.98 -22.26 -0.51
CA PRO A 78 -8.55 -22.59 -0.55
C PRO A 78 -8.05 -23.08 -1.91
N THR A 79 -8.94 -23.47 -2.82
CA THR A 79 -8.61 -23.91 -4.18
C THR A 79 -8.54 -22.75 -5.19
N VAL A 80 -8.96 -21.54 -4.80
CA VAL A 80 -8.95 -20.36 -5.66
C VAL A 80 -7.78 -19.46 -5.27
N SER A 81 -6.88 -19.20 -6.22
CA SER A 81 -5.77 -18.26 -6.02
C SER A 81 -6.30 -16.82 -6.06
N ASN A 82 -6.57 -16.25 -4.90
CA ASN A 82 -7.00 -14.86 -4.72
C ASN A 82 -6.13 -14.18 -3.65
N PRO A 83 -4.93 -13.70 -4.02
CA PRO A 83 -4.01 -13.13 -3.05
C PRO A 83 -4.48 -11.75 -2.57
N ILE A 84 -4.45 -11.53 -1.26
CA ILE A 84 -4.85 -10.27 -0.63
C ILE A 84 -3.67 -9.70 0.16
N LEU A 85 -3.44 -8.39 0.02
CA LEU A 85 -2.46 -7.65 0.80
C LEU A 85 -3.19 -6.79 1.84
N HIS A 86 -2.86 -6.99 3.10
CA HIS A 86 -3.37 -6.24 4.23
C HIS A 86 -2.28 -5.35 4.84
N PHE A 87 -2.58 -4.06 4.97
CA PHE A 87 -1.80 -3.13 5.79
C PHE A 87 -2.56 -2.89 7.09
N ARG A 88 -2.01 -3.35 8.22
CA ARG A 88 -2.68 -3.34 9.54
C ARG A 88 -1.78 -2.74 10.62
N LEU A 89 -2.39 -2.20 11.68
CA LEU A 89 -1.68 -1.83 12.89
C LEU A 89 -1.13 -3.11 13.55
N ALA A 90 0.15 -3.11 13.89
CA ALA A 90 0.85 -4.26 14.50
C ALA A 90 0.76 -4.28 16.03
N VAL A 91 0.12 -3.28 16.64
CA VAL A 91 0.00 -3.14 18.09
C VAL A 91 -1.41 -3.52 18.53
N PRO A 92 -1.60 -4.46 19.48
CA PRO A 92 -2.85 -4.53 20.21
C PRO A 92 -2.96 -3.26 21.06
N ILE A 93 -4.03 -2.49 20.88
CA ILE A 93 -4.41 -1.49 21.87
C ILE A 93 -4.81 -2.31 23.11
N GLU A 94 -3.88 -2.52 24.04
CA GLU A 94 -4.25 -2.94 25.40
C GLU A 94 -5.06 -1.77 25.98
N ILE A 95 -6.37 -1.97 26.08
CA ILE A 95 -7.31 -1.16 26.85
C ILE A 95 -7.62 -1.96 28.12
#